data_AF-A0A544TI42-F1
#
_entry.id   AF-A0A544TI42-F1
#
_cell.length_a   1.000
_cell.length_b   1.000
_cell.length_c   1.000
_cell.angle_alpha   90.00
_cell.angle_beta   90.00
_cell.angle_gamma   90.00
#
_symmetry.space_group_name_H-M   'P 1'
#
loop_
_entity.id
_entity.type
_entity.pdbx_description
1 polymer ?
#
loop_
_entity_poly.entity_id
_entity_poly.type
_entity_poly.pdbx_seq_one_letter_code
_entity_poly.pdbx_strand_id
1 'polypeptide(L)'
;MTTFFIMLIGIFIVMANIIGFLSYRKKKNLYFAAFVIFLLAVLFGAIGGALAIIIIRDPFAIFYGMQLGQYLIVNSVIVFIIAIIVSVVKKYNNGNV
;
A
#
# COMPACT_ATOMS: atom_id res chain seq x y z
N MET A 1 -21.98 -11.42 2.29
CA MET A 1 -20.64 -11.91 1.86
C MET A 1 -19.82 -10.79 1.23
N THR A 2 -20.31 -10.10 0.20
CA THR A 2 -19.58 -9.01 -0.49
C THR A 2 -19.21 -7.82 0.40
N THR A 3 -20.11 -7.35 1.27
CA THR A 3 -19.87 -6.16 2.09
C THR A 3 -18.74 -6.31 3.10
N PHE A 4 -18.60 -7.49 3.71
CA PHE A 4 -17.54 -7.74 4.69
C PHE A 4 -16.14 -7.65 4.06
N PHE A 5 -15.94 -8.36 2.95
CA PHE A 5 -14.67 -8.36 2.23
C PHE A 5 -14.35 -6.99 1.63
N ILE A 6 -15.35 -6.25 1.13
CA ILE A 6 -15.16 -4.87 0.67
C ILE A 6 -14.72 -3.96 1.83
N MET A 7 -15.37 -4.04 2.99
CA MET A 7 -14.94 -3.28 4.18
C MET A 7 -13.53 -3.65 4.62
N LEU A 8 -13.19 -4.95 4.57
CA LEU A 8 -11.87 -5.44 4.95
C LEU A 8 -10.77 -4.90 4.01
N ILE A 9 -11.01 -4.83 2.69
CA ILE A 9 -10.09 -4.15 1.74
C ILE A 9 -9.87 -2.70 2.16
N GLY A 10 -10.97 -1.97 2.43
CA GLY A 10 -10.90 -0.57 2.85
C GLY A 10 -10.04 -0.39 4.11
N ILE A 11 -10.24 -1.24 5.12
CA ILE A 11 -9.46 -1.21 6.36
C ILE A 11 -7.98 -1.44 6.10
N PHE A 12 -7.62 -2.46 5.30
CA PHE A 12 -6.22 -2.75 4.99
C PHE A 12 -5.54 -1.60 4.21
N ILE A 13 -6.26 -0.97 3.28
CA ILE A 13 -5.75 0.19 2.53
C ILE A 13 -5.52 1.38 3.45
N VAL A 14 -6.47 1.69 4.33
CA VAL A 14 -6.34 2.79 5.30
C VAL A 14 -5.16 2.53 6.23
N MET A 15 -5.04 1.31 6.77
CA MET A 15 -3.93 0.94 7.65
C MET A 15 -2.58 1.03 6.94
N ALA A 16 -2.48 0.56 5.69
CA ALA A 16 -1.23 0.64 4.92
C ALA A 16 -0.80 2.09 4.70
N ASN A 17 -1.74 2.99 4.39
CA ASN A 17 -1.45 4.41 4.23
C ASN A 17 -1.06 5.09 5.54
N ILE A 18 -1.72 4.76 6.66
CA ILE A 18 -1.33 5.27 7.99
C ILE A 18 0.12 4.85 8.31
N ILE A 19 0.48 3.58 8.10
CA ILE A 19 1.84 3.08 8.33
C ILE A 19 2.83 3.76 7.38
N GLY A 20 2.48 3.91 6.10
CA GLY A 20 3.28 4.65 5.12
C GLY A 20 3.52 6.11 5.54
N PHE A 21 2.50 6.79 6.04
CA PHE A 21 2.60 8.16 6.55
C PHE A 21 3.48 8.24 7.80
N LEU A 22 3.34 7.31 8.75
CA LEU A 22 4.20 7.23 9.93
C LEU A 22 5.67 6.98 9.54
N SER A 23 5.90 6.13 8.54
CA SER A 23 7.24 5.89 7.97
C SER A 23 7.84 7.15 7.37
N TYR A 24 7.06 7.91 6.58
CA TYR A 24 7.45 9.21 6.05
C TYR A 24 7.81 10.19 7.18
N ARG A 25 6.96 10.32 8.21
CA ARG A 25 7.19 11.27 9.31
C ARG A 25 8.50 10.99 10.06
N LYS A 26 8.86 9.72 10.24
CA LYS A 26 10.11 9.32 10.93
C LYS A 26 11.37 9.60 10.11
N LYS A 27 11.36 9.30 8.80
CA LYS A 27 12.56 9.40 7.94
C LYS A 27 12.61 10.65 7.06
N LYS A 28 11.50 11.41 6.98
CA LYS A 28 11.26 12.53 6.04
C LYS A 28 11.59 12.19 4.59
N ASN A 29 11.39 10.93 4.20
CA ASN A 29 11.72 10.41 2.87
C ASN A 29 10.51 9.71 2.24
N LEU A 30 9.98 10.28 1.16
CA LEU A 30 8.84 9.76 0.42
C LEU A 30 9.14 8.42 -0.27
N TYR A 31 10.37 8.20 -0.75
CA TYR A 31 10.77 6.92 -1.35
C TYR A 31 10.68 5.77 -0.33
N PHE A 32 11.11 6.04 0.90
CA PHE A 32 11.03 5.05 1.97
C PHE A 32 9.58 4.73 2.35
N ALA A 33 8.69 5.73 2.32
CA ALA A 33 7.27 5.51 2.54
C ALA A 33 6.64 4.65 1.43
N ALA A 34 6.93 4.94 0.15
CA ALA A 34 6.48 4.11 -0.97
C ALA A 34 6.95 2.66 -0.85
N PHE A 35 8.22 2.46 -0.49
CA PHE A 35 8.79 1.13 -0.29
C PHE A 35 8.13 0.37 0.87
N VAL A 36 7.80 1.04 1.98
CA VAL A 36 7.07 0.43 3.09
C VAL A 36 5.66 0.00 2.66
N ILE A 37 4.94 0.83 1.90
CA ILE A 37 3.61 0.47 1.37
C ILE A 37 3.71 -0.74 0.43
N PHE A 38 4.75 -0.79 -0.41
CA PHE A 38 5.01 -1.93 -1.28
C PHE A 38 5.23 -3.23 -0.48
N LEU A 39 6.04 -3.21 0.59
CA LEU A 39 6.23 -4.38 1.46
C LEU A 39 4.92 -4.80 2.16
N LEU A 40 4.13 -3.83 2.61
CA LEU A 40 2.82 -4.08 3.21
C LEU A 40 1.84 -4.70 2.22
N ALA A 41 1.97 -4.44 0.91
CA ALA A 41 1.12 -5.05 -0.10
C ALA A 41 1.24 -6.57 -0.13
N VAL A 42 2.48 -7.09 -0.01
CA VAL A 42 2.73 -8.54 0.06
C VAL A 42 2.19 -9.11 1.37
N LEU A 43 2.48 -8.46 2.49
CA LEU A 43 2.05 -8.88 3.83
C LEU A 43 0.52 -8.90 3.97
N PHE A 44 -0.15 -7.79 3.66
CA PHE A 44 -1.60 -7.67 3.77
C PHE A 44 -2.31 -8.49 2.68
N GLY A 45 -1.73 -8.63 1.49
CA GLY A 45 -2.24 -9.56 0.48
C GLY A 45 -2.24 -11.01 0.97
N ALA A 46 -1.14 -11.46 1.58
CA ALA A 46 -1.04 -12.81 2.15
C ALA A 46 -2.01 -13.01 3.33
N ILE A 47 -2.08 -12.06 4.27
CA ILE A 47 -3.00 -12.12 5.42
C ILE A 47 -4.46 -12.09 4.94
N GLY A 48 -4.81 -11.21 4.00
CA GLY A 48 -6.15 -11.11 3.44
C GLY A 48 -6.56 -12.40 2.71
N GLY A 49 -5.64 -13.01 1.97
CA GLY A 49 -5.86 -14.30 1.31
C GLY A 49 -6.08 -15.44 2.31
N ALA A 50 -5.22 -15.54 3.33
CA ALA A 50 -5.36 -16.54 4.39
C ALA A 50 -6.69 -16.41 5.14
N LEU A 51 -7.08 -15.18 5.52
CA LEU A 51 -8.35 -14.91 6.17
C LEU A 51 -9.54 -15.29 5.29
N ALA A 52 -9.48 -14.99 3.99
CA ALA A 52 -10.54 -15.33 3.05
C ALA A 52 -10.70 -16.85 2.91
N ILE A 53 -9.60 -17.60 2.83
CA ILE A 53 -9.63 -19.08 2.81
C ILE A 53 -10.25 -19.63 4.08
N ILE A 54 -9.88 -19.12 5.27
CA ILE A 54 -10.42 -19.62 6.55
C ILE A 54 -11.94 -19.38 6.65
N ILE A 55 -12.42 -18.22 6.18
CA ILE A 55 -13.83 -17.82 6.31
C ILE A 55 -14.71 -18.52 5.26
N ILE A 56 -14.27 -18.52 3.99
CA ILE A 56 -15.04 -19.10 2.87
C ILE A 56 -14.88 -20.62 2.83
N ARG A 57 -13.78 -21.14 3.38
CA ARG A 57 -13.37 -22.57 3.32
C ARG A 57 -13.16 -23.06 1.90
N ASP A 58 -12.70 -22.18 1.02
CA ASP A 58 -12.39 -22.46 -0.38
C ASP A 58 -10.96 -21.96 -0.71
N PRO A 59 -10.07 -22.81 -1.26
CA PRO A 59 -8.75 -22.39 -1.72
C PRO A 59 -8.77 -21.23 -2.73
N PHE A 60 -9.79 -21.13 -3.57
CA PHE A 60 -9.93 -20.05 -4.55
C PHE A 60 -10.15 -18.67 -3.90
N ALA A 61 -10.51 -18.63 -2.61
CA ALA A 61 -10.61 -17.39 -1.86
C ALA A 61 -9.26 -16.63 -1.76
N ILE A 62 -8.12 -17.27 -2.07
CA ILE A 62 -6.81 -16.61 -2.13
C ILE A 62 -6.77 -15.41 -3.09
N PHE A 63 -7.60 -15.42 -4.13
CA PHE A 63 -7.69 -14.33 -5.11
C PHE A 63 -8.13 -13.01 -4.49
N TYR A 64 -8.89 -13.04 -3.40
CA TYR A 64 -9.22 -11.83 -2.64
C TYR A 64 -7.95 -11.17 -2.06
N GLY A 65 -7.05 -11.96 -1.47
CA GLY A 65 -5.77 -11.47 -0.96
C GLY A 65 -4.88 -10.93 -2.07
N MET A 66 -4.86 -11.60 -3.22
CA MET A 66 -4.13 -11.13 -4.40
C MET A 66 -4.66 -9.78 -4.90
N GLN A 67 -5.98 -9.60 -4.95
CA GLN A 67 -6.62 -8.35 -5.34
C GLN A 67 -6.29 -7.22 -4.36
N LEU A 68 -6.34 -7.49 -3.05
CA LEU A 68 -5.92 -6.54 -2.01
C LEU A 68 -4.45 -6.12 -2.18
N GLY A 69 -3.56 -7.09 -2.39
CA GLY A 69 -2.15 -6.83 -2.65
C GLY A 69 -1.95 -5.98 -3.90
N GLN A 70 -2.67 -6.25 -4.99
CA GLN A 70 -2.63 -5.45 -6.21
C GLN A 70 -3.01 -3.98 -5.96
N TYR A 71 -4.08 -3.71 -5.23
CA TYR A 71 -4.46 -2.33 -4.88
C TYR A 71 -3.35 -1.59 -4.11
N LEU A 72 -2.70 -2.28 -3.17
CA LEU A 72 -1.60 -1.71 -2.38
C LEU A 72 -0.32 -1.52 -3.20
N ILE A 73 -0.02 -2.42 -4.15
CA ILE A 73 1.10 -2.23 -5.10
C ILE A 73 0.85 -0.98 -5.93
N VAL A 74 -0.33 -0.83 -6.53
CA VAL A 74 -0.68 0.37 -7.33
C VAL A 74 -0.56 1.63 -6.47
N ASN A 75 -1.06 1.59 -5.23
CA ASN A 75 -0.93 2.69 -4.29
C ASN A 75 0.56 3.04 -4.02
N SER A 76 1.42 2.05 -3.79
CA SER A 76 2.86 2.28 -3.59
C SER A 76 3.53 2.95 -4.79
N VAL A 77 3.13 2.58 -6.01
CA VAL A 77 3.64 3.18 -7.26
C VAL A 77 3.22 4.64 -7.37
N ILE A 78 1.98 4.98 -7.02
CA ILE A 78 1.51 6.37 -7.01
C ILE A 78 2.37 7.21 -6.04
N VAL A 79 2.60 6.72 -4.82
CA VAL A 79 3.44 7.42 -3.83
C VAL A 79 4.89 7.54 -4.31
N PHE A 80 5.41 6.53 -5.00
CA PHE A 80 6.74 6.57 -5.61
C PHE A 80 6.85 7.63 -6.71
N ILE A 81 5.86 7.74 -7.60
CA ILE A 81 5.82 8.79 -8.64
C ILE A 81 5.80 10.17 -8.00
N ILE A 82 5.00 10.37 -6.93
CA ILE A 82 4.98 11.62 -6.17
C ILE A 82 6.38 11.91 -5.58
N ALA A 83 7.07 10.90 -5.06
CA ALA A 83 8.43 11.06 -4.53
C ALA A 83 9.40 11.56 -5.61
N ILE A 84 9.30 11.05 -6.83
CA ILE A 84 10.10 11.50 -7.98
C ILE A 84 9.79 12.97 -8.29
N ILE A 85 8.51 13.33 -8.45
CA ILE A 85 8.10 14.70 -8.79
C ILE A 85 8.62 15.69 -7.74
N VAL A 86 8.43 15.40 -6.44
CA VAL A 86 8.90 16.26 -5.36
C VAL A 86 10.43 16.42 -5.40
N SER A 87 11.15 15.34 -5.70
CA SER A 87 12.61 15.37 -5.83
C SER A 87 13.07 16.24 -7.00
N VAL A 88 12.40 16.13 -8.14
CA VAL A 88 12.67 16.93 -9.34
C VAL A 88 12.38 18.41 -9.09
N VAL A 89 11.20 18.74 -8.56
CA VAL A 89 10.81 20.12 -8.22
C VAL A 89 11.80 20.75 -7.24
N LYS A 90 12.19 20.01 -6.19
CA LYS A 90 13.19 20.48 -5.23
C LYS A 90 14.55 20.75 -5.89
N LYS A 91 14.99 19.88 -6.81
CA LYS A 91 16.24 20.06 -7.55
C LYS A 91 16.22 21.33 -8.42
N TYR A 92 15.12 21.58 -9.12
CA TYR A 92 14.97 22.80 -9.94
C TYR A 92 14.94 24.07 -9.09
N ASN A 93 14.22 24.06 -7.96
CA ASN A 93 14.11 25.23 -7.10
C ASN A 93 15.44 25.58 -6.39
N ASN A 94 16.27 24.57 -6.07
CA ASN A 94 17.60 24.78 -5.50
C ASN A 94 18.66 25.20 -6.54
N GLY A 95 18.42 24.97 -7.83
CA GLY A 95 19.33 25.38 -8.92
C GLY A 95 19.12 26.82 -9.39
N ASN A 96 18.05 27.49 -8.95
CA ASN A 96 17.71 28.88 -9.25
C ASN A 96 18.07 29.84 -8.09
N VAL A 97 19.02 29.47 -7.22
CA VAL A 97 19.62 30.33 -6.18
C VAL A 97 21.12 30.40 -6.39
#